data_AF-I3I9D6-F1
#
_entry.id   AF-I3I9D6-F1
#
_cell.length_a   1.000
_cell.length_b   1.000
_cell.length_c   1.000
_cell.angle_alpha   90.00
_cell.angle_beta   90.00
_cell.angle_gamma   90.00
#
_symmetry.space_group_name_H-M   'P 1'
#
loop_
_entity.id
_entity.type
_entity.pdbx_description
1 polymer ?
#
loop_
_entity_poly.entity_id
_entity_poly.type
_entity_poly.pdbx_seq_one_letter_code
_entity_poly.pdbx_strand_id
1 'polypeptide(L)'
;MYIKRNNQGEIVALSKVAAPDFAEQLPEDDPQIIAFLHSAKSAEQLALEQTDTAMARVLEDVVGLLVEQGVIRFTDLPSAAQDKLLARRELRGKRQGIDLLDDGDHLPL
;
A
#
# COMPACT_ATOMS: atom_id res chain seq x y z
N MET A 1 6.97 -16.91 10.89
CA MET A 1 8.40 -16.59 10.73
C MET A 1 9.14 -16.92 12.01
N TYR A 2 10.29 -17.58 11.91
CA TYR A 2 11.18 -17.76 13.06
C TYR A 2 12.09 -16.54 13.20
N ILE A 3 12.34 -16.10 14.42
CA ILE A 3 13.11 -14.88 14.70
C ILE A 3 14.28 -15.16 15.64
N LYS A 4 15.37 -14.41 15.45
CA LYS A 4 16.53 -14.37 16.35
C LYS A 4 16.62 -12.97 16.94
N ARG A 5 16.79 -12.90 18.26
CA ARG A 5 16.96 -11.65 19.00
C ARG A 5 18.40 -11.49 19.50
N ASN A 6 18.85 -10.26 19.69
CA ASN A 6 20.09 -9.95 20.42
C ASN A 6 19.84 -9.96 21.95
N ASN A 7 20.90 -9.73 22.72
CA ASN A 7 20.83 -9.67 24.19
C ASN A 7 19.99 -8.49 24.74
N GLN A 8 19.62 -7.54 23.88
CA GLN A 8 18.77 -6.39 24.21
C GLN A 8 17.29 -6.64 23.85
N GLY A 9 16.97 -7.82 23.29
CA GLY A 9 15.60 -8.21 22.90
C GLY A 9 15.18 -7.75 21.50
N GLU A 10 16.08 -7.13 20.72
CA GLU A 10 15.80 -6.65 19.37
C GLU A 10 15.95 -7.77 18.34
N ILE A 11 15.08 -7.78 17.33
CA ILE A 11 15.18 -8.74 16.22
C ILE A 11 16.42 -8.41 15.39
N VAL A 12 17.27 -9.40 15.16
CA VAL A 12 18.49 -9.28 14.33
C VAL A 12 18.47 -10.18 13.10
N ALA A 13 17.60 -11.20 13.06
CA ALA A 13 17.43 -12.05 11.89
C ALA A 13 16.04 -12.71 11.85
N LEU A 14 15.60 -13.03 10.63
CA LEU A 14 14.37 -13.79 10.35
C LEU A 14 14.71 -15.06 9.55
N SER A 15 13.97 -16.14 9.78
CA SER A 15 14.11 -17.38 9.02
C SER A 15 12.75 -17.99 8.68
N LYS A 16 12.63 -18.51 7.45
CA LYS A 16 11.46 -19.29 7.00
C LYS A 16 11.45 -20.72 7.54
N VAL A 17 12.60 -21.21 8.02
CA VAL A 17 12.77 -22.58 8.52
C VAL A 17 13.33 -22.53 9.94
N ALA A 18 12.93 -23.48 10.79
CA ALA A 18 13.50 -23.61 12.11
C ALA A 18 15.01 -23.87 12.03
N ALA A 19 15.80 -23.13 12.80
CA ALA A 19 17.25 -23.24 12.82
C ALA A 19 17.78 -22.94 14.23
N PRO A 20 19.03 -23.35 14.56
CA PRO A 20 19.66 -22.98 15.82
C PRO A 20 19.69 -21.45 15.99
N ASP A 21 19.48 -20.98 17.21
CA ASP A 21 19.34 -19.56 17.61
C ASP A 21 18.05 -18.84 17.20
N PHE A 22 17.13 -19.50 16.48
CA PHE A 22 15.81 -18.93 16.18
C PHE A 22 14.76 -19.51 17.14
N ALA A 23 14.77 -19.02 18.37
CA ALA A 23 14.02 -19.57 19.49
C ALA A 23 12.53 -19.19 19.53
N GLU A 24 12.14 -18.14 18.81
CA GLU A 24 10.78 -17.60 18.84
C GLU A 24 10.16 -17.61 17.45
N GLN A 25 8.85 -17.87 17.40
CA GLN A 25 8.07 -17.84 16.17
C GLN A 25 6.98 -16.78 16.30
N LEU A 26 6.94 -15.86 15.33
CA LEU A 26 5.92 -14.83 15.22
C LEU A 26 5.13 -15.00 13.91
N PRO A 27 3.86 -14.54 13.88
CA PRO A 27 3.10 -14.36 12.64
C PRO A 27 3.85 -13.47 11.63
N GLU A 28 3.66 -13.67 10.33
CA GLU A 28 4.38 -12.87 9.31
C GLU A 28 3.98 -11.40 9.29
N ASP A 29 2.75 -11.11 9.74
CA ASP A 29 2.16 -9.79 9.89
C ASP A 29 2.40 -9.15 11.27
N ASP A 30 3.23 -9.78 12.12
CA ASP A 30 3.58 -9.23 13.41
C ASP A 30 4.27 -7.85 13.26
N PRO A 31 3.84 -6.81 14.00
CA PRO A 31 4.42 -5.47 13.91
C PRO A 31 5.95 -5.42 14.09
N GLN A 32 6.52 -6.32 14.90
CA GLN A 32 7.97 -6.35 15.13
C GLN A 32 8.74 -6.85 13.89
N ILE A 33 8.17 -7.81 13.16
CA ILE A 33 8.74 -8.31 11.90
C ILE A 33 8.66 -7.22 10.84
N ILE A 34 7.52 -6.53 10.74
CA ILE A 34 7.33 -5.42 9.80
C ILE A 34 8.35 -4.30 10.11
N ALA A 35 8.52 -3.93 11.38
CA ALA A 35 9.49 -2.92 11.79
C ALA A 35 10.93 -3.32 11.44
N PHE A 36 11.32 -4.57 11.70
CA PHE A 36 12.64 -5.08 11.34
C PHE A 36 12.90 -5.06 9.83
N LEU A 37 11.92 -5.49 9.03
CA LEU A 37 12.01 -5.46 7.57
C LEU A 37 12.12 -4.01 7.04
N HIS A 38 11.43 -3.07 7.68
CA HIS A 38 11.54 -1.65 7.35
C HIS A 38 12.90 -1.06 7.75
N SER A 39 13.45 -1.40 8.91
CA SER A 39 14.76 -0.91 9.36
C SER A 39 15.93 -1.52 8.56
N ALA A 40 15.72 -2.69 7.95
CA ALA A 40 16.69 -3.32 7.07
C ALA A 40 16.79 -2.67 5.67
N LYS A 41 15.81 -1.83 5.29
CA LYS A 41 15.86 -1.08 4.02
C LYS A 41 16.79 0.11 4.15
N SER A 42 17.57 0.38 3.10
CA SER A 42 18.36 1.61 3.05
C SER A 42 17.46 2.84 2.92
N ALA A 43 17.97 4.01 3.29
CA ALA A 43 17.24 5.27 3.14
C ALA A 43 16.87 5.54 1.67
N GLU A 44 17.74 5.17 0.73
CA GLU A 44 17.51 5.28 -0.71
C GLU A 44 16.37 4.35 -1.17
N GLN A 45 16.31 3.13 -0.62
CA GLN A 45 15.25 2.18 -0.96
C GLN A 45 13.89 2.63 -0.43
N LEU A 46 13.84 3.18 0.79
CA LEU A 46 12.63 3.78 1.34
C LEU A 46 12.18 5.01 0.52
N ALA A 47 13.13 5.86 0.13
CA ALA A 47 12.83 7.02 -0.71
C ALA A 47 12.28 6.60 -2.08
N LEU A 48 12.88 5.59 -2.71
CA LEU A 48 12.41 5.05 -4.00
C LEU A 48 10.98 4.49 -3.91
N GLU A 49 10.68 3.70 -2.88
CA GLU A 49 9.33 3.16 -2.67
C GLU A 49 8.28 4.28 -2.47
N GLN A 50 8.67 5.35 -1.77
CA GLN A 50 7.83 6.52 -1.59
C GLN A 50 7.61 7.27 -2.92
N THR A 51 8.66 7.47 -3.72
CA THR A 51 8.56 8.12 -5.02
C THR A 51 7.72 7.31 -6.00
N ASP A 52 7.86 5.98 -6.03
CA ASP A 52 7.08 5.09 -6.88
C ASP A 52 5.60 5.14 -6.50
N THR A 53 5.29 5.17 -5.21
CA THR A 53 3.92 5.30 -4.71
C THR A 53 3.29 6.63 -5.12
N ALA A 54 4.06 7.73 -5.02
CA ALA A 54 3.63 9.06 -5.46
C ALA A 54 3.39 9.10 -6.97
N MET A 55 4.34 8.56 -7.76
CA MET A 55 4.24 8.50 -9.22
C MET A 55 3.03 7.68 -9.68
N ALA A 56 2.72 6.56 -9.02
CA ALA A 56 1.53 5.77 -9.31
C ALA A 56 0.22 6.55 -9.06
N ARG A 57 0.18 7.48 -8.10
CA ARG A 57 -0.99 8.36 -7.89
C ARG A 57 -1.11 9.39 -9.02
N VAL A 58 -0.01 10.04 -9.38
CA VAL A 58 0.01 11.01 -10.48
C VAL A 58 -0.44 10.34 -11.78
N LEU A 59 0.04 9.13 -12.08
CA LEU A 59 -0.35 8.39 -13.27
C LEU A 59 -1.85 8.05 -13.25
N GLU A 60 -2.40 7.64 -12.11
CA GLU A 60 -3.83 7.37 -11.94
C GLU A 60 -4.69 8.61 -12.23
N ASP A 61 -4.27 9.78 -11.73
CA ASP A 61 -4.99 11.03 -11.92
C ASP A 61 -4.89 11.51 -13.39
N VAL A 62 -3.73 11.35 -14.04
CA VAL A 62 -3.55 11.63 -15.48
C VAL A 62 -4.42 10.70 -16.33
N VAL A 63 -4.47 9.40 -16.02
CA VAL A 63 -5.35 8.46 -16.72
C VAL A 63 -6.82 8.84 -16.52
N GLY A 64 -7.21 9.21 -15.29
CA GLY A 64 -8.54 9.70 -14.99
C GLY A 64 -8.92 10.91 -15.84
N LEU A 65 -8.05 11.93 -15.87
CA LEU A 65 -8.24 13.13 -16.66
C LEU A 65 -8.37 12.82 -18.16
N LEU A 66 -7.52 11.96 -18.71
CA LEU A 66 -7.57 11.60 -20.13
C LEU A 66 -8.87 10.85 -20.49
N VAL A 67 -9.40 10.03 -19.58
CA VAL A 67 -10.69 9.36 -19.75
C VAL A 67 -11.85 10.36 -19.67
N GLU A 68 -11.83 11.28 -18.70
CA GLU A 68 -12.85 12.32 -18.52
C GLU A 68 -12.92 13.27 -19.72
N GLN A 69 -11.77 13.63 -20.29
CA GLN A 69 -11.69 14.45 -21.50
C GLN A 69 -12.01 13.67 -22.78
N GLY A 70 -12.27 12.35 -22.69
CA GLY A 70 -12.57 11.50 -23.84
C GLY A 70 -11.38 11.26 -24.79
N VAL A 71 -10.15 11.52 -24.34
CA VAL A 71 -8.92 11.32 -25.14
C VAL A 71 -8.61 9.84 -25.31
N ILE A 72 -8.86 9.04 -24.27
CA ILE A 72 -8.79 7.58 -24.29
C ILE A 72 -10.06 6.98 -23.69
N ARG A 73 -10.45 5.78 -24.08
CA ARG A 73 -11.46 5.02 -23.33
C ARG A 73 -10.76 4.13 -22.32
N PHE A 74 -11.37 3.94 -21.16
CA PHE A 74 -10.86 3.02 -20.14
C PHE A 74 -10.65 1.60 -20.69
N THR A 75 -11.53 1.15 -21.58
CA THR A 75 -11.47 -0.15 -22.25
C THR A 75 -10.32 -0.28 -23.25
N ASP A 76 -9.68 0.82 -23.64
CA ASP A 76 -8.52 0.80 -24.55
C ASP A 76 -7.23 0.41 -23.79
N LEU A 77 -7.23 0.42 -22.46
CA LEU A 77 -6.10 0.01 -21.63
C LEU A 77 -6.00 -1.53 -21.57
N PRO A 78 -4.80 -2.11 -21.38
CA PRO A 78 -4.65 -3.55 -21.12
C PRO A 78 -5.48 -4.01 -19.91
N SER A 79 -6.04 -5.22 -19.95
CA SER A 79 -6.86 -5.77 -18.86
C SER A 79 -6.19 -5.65 -17.48
N ALA A 80 -4.91 -5.99 -17.39
CA ALA A 80 -4.12 -5.88 -16.16
C ALA A 80 -4.03 -4.44 -15.62
N ALA A 81 -4.07 -3.42 -16.49
CA ALA A 81 -4.09 -2.03 -16.08
C ALA A 81 -5.50 -1.61 -15.61
N GLN A 82 -6.54 -2.07 -16.30
CA GLN A 82 -7.94 -1.85 -15.89
C GLN A 82 -8.20 -2.41 -14.49
N ASP A 83 -7.80 -3.66 -14.24
CA ASP A 83 -7.97 -4.34 -12.95
C ASP A 83 -7.28 -3.58 -11.81
N LYS A 84 -6.04 -3.14 -12.04
CA LYS A 84 -5.26 -2.37 -11.06
C LYS A 84 -5.88 -1.02 -10.75
N LEU A 85 -6.36 -0.30 -11.77
CA LEU A 85 -7.02 0.99 -11.59
C LEU A 85 -8.35 0.83 -10.85
N LEU A 86 -9.11 -0.22 -11.13
CA LEU A 86 -10.37 -0.51 -10.45
C LEU A 86 -10.14 -0.86 -8.97
N ALA A 87 -9.25 -1.79 -8.68
CA ALA A 87 -8.91 -2.17 -7.30
C ALA A 87 -8.42 -0.96 -6.48
N ARG A 88 -7.64 -0.08 -7.10
CA ARG A 88 -7.12 1.13 -6.44
C ARG A 88 -8.21 2.17 -6.19
N ARG A 89 -9.15 2.34 -7.12
CA ARG A 89 -10.35 3.18 -6.90
C ARG A 89 -11.22 2.65 -5.77
N GLU A 90 -11.45 1.35 -5.68
CA GLU A 90 -12.21 0.76 -4.56
C GLU A 90 -11.53 0.99 -3.20
N LEU A 91 -10.20 0.85 -3.13
CA LEU A 91 -9.43 1.12 -1.93
C LEU A 91 -9.47 2.61 -1.52
N ARG A 92 -9.51 3.53 -2.50
CA ARG A 92 -9.71 4.97 -2.25
C ARG A 92 -11.15 5.26 -1.80
N GLY A 93 -12.16 4.74 -2.49
CA GLY A 93 -13.57 4.94 -2.15
C GLY A 93 -13.94 4.42 -0.75
N LYS A 94 -13.34 3.30 -0.33
CA LYS A 94 -13.46 2.81 1.06
C LYS A 94 -12.84 3.74 2.10
N ARG A 95 -11.84 4.56 1.74
CA ARG A 95 -11.26 5.60 2.63
C ARG A 95 -12.02 6.93 2.59
N GLN A 96 -12.73 7.22 1.50
CA GLN A 96 -13.59 8.40 1.36
C GLN A 96 -15.03 8.19 1.87
N GLY A 97 -15.37 7.00 2.37
CA GLY A 97 -16.69 6.65 2.89
C GLY A 97 -17.08 7.25 4.25
N ILE A 98 -16.63 8.48 4.57
CA ILE A 98 -17.09 9.27 5.73
C ILE A 98 -17.50 10.71 5.34
N ASP A 99 -17.35 11.14 4.09
CA ASP A 99 -17.63 12.54 3.70
C ASP A 99 -18.74 12.68 2.64
N LEU A 100 -19.68 11.74 2.59
CA LEU A 100 -20.82 11.78 1.65
C LEU A 100 -22.19 11.75 2.35
N LEU A 101 -22.25 12.20 3.60
CA LEU A 101 -23.49 12.39 4.37
C LEU A 101 -23.46 13.69 5.19
N ASP A 102 -22.97 14.79 4.61
CA ASP A 102 -23.27 16.12 5.14
C ASP A 102 -23.26 17.15 4.01
N ASP A 103 -24.30 17.12 3.17
CA ASP A 103 -24.77 18.32 2.48
C ASP A 103 -26.28 18.34 2.64
N GLY A 104 -26.69 18.84 3.81
CA GLY A 104 -28.03 19.38 3.96
C GLY A 104 -28.17 20.56 3.00
N ASP A 105 -29.12 20.47 2.08
CA ASP A 105 -29.77 21.66 1.57
C ASP A 105 -31.27 21.41 1.35
N HIS A 106 -32.03 22.06 2.23
CA HIS A 106 -33.44 22.36 2.08
C HIS A 106 -33.65 23.12 0.75
N LEU A 107 -34.34 22.50 -0.20
CA LEU A 107 -34.83 23.17 -1.39
C LEU A 107 -35.96 24.15 -1.02
N PRO A 108 -35.90 25.43 -1.42
CA PRO A 108 -37.03 26.33 -1.29
C PRO A 108 -38.03 26.09 -2.43
N LEU A 109 -39.32 26.26 -2.12
CA LEU A 109 -40.38 26.58 -3.08
C LEU A 109 -40.89 27.99 -2.76
#